data_AF-A0A443HWP6-F1
#
_entry.id   AF-A0A443HWP6-F1
#
_cell.length_a   1.000
_cell.length_b   1.000
_cell.length_c   1.000
_cell.angle_alpha   90.00
_cell.angle_beta   90.00
_cell.angle_gamma   90.00
#
_symmetry.space_group_name_H-M   'P 1'
#
loop_
_entity.id
_entity.type
_entity.pdbx_description
1 polymer ?
#
loop_
_entity_poly.entity_id
_entity_poly.type
_entity_poly.pdbx_seq_one_letter_code
_entity_poly.pdbx_strand_id
1 'polypeptide(L)'
;MSSPSNIDLSPLQPLEIRYMVQTFNRLPQHATTPSGLVNHWYFSIRHVPLSPPGDLVHFIHPSSGLVHCEGPYAVLTLPSPEAQAEVVAPLLLKAFVYGLSGGPNGERIPQRLLSVPFSWATKDQALAEALGKKLERMGVRKELCSISWGNAYEDLVADESWSRVLCELARLKHQNQSLGQSEMEFPGVNAQFCHGCKKLFPLSDPLHPCPGCRDVYYCSRDCQFLDTPEHIQICGGPSSALPENDAIPGFEISPMSASQYYNEIAYRVPEARALARSIKLTLPKGQGSNNVIQPLRRLVITGEDTPENLELLFGPNWKESSSQVHERIRLEVILRPPRESISYGIYARMDEGTPAWSPRAANDAERRKVRTIRDIQFIARNNPGKDIQHSLPNFGYSEDELQALLRSWNQNSGIELDRESVAEAILESNATDHWRCHVVL
;
A
#
# COMPACT_ATOMS: atom_id res chain seq x y z
N MET A 1 11.46 -28.89 7.18
CA MET A 1 10.76 -27.60 7.28
C MET A 1 10.63 -27.30 8.76
N SER A 2 11.43 -26.37 9.27
CA SER A 2 11.42 -26.01 10.69
C SER A 2 10.14 -25.23 10.97
N SER A 3 9.30 -25.70 11.90
CA SER A 3 8.11 -24.96 12.32
C SER A 3 8.49 -23.54 12.73
N PRO A 4 7.70 -22.52 12.39
CA PRO A 4 7.89 -21.19 12.95
C PRO A 4 7.80 -21.35 14.47
N SER A 5 8.91 -21.05 15.14
CA SER A 5 9.03 -21.08 16.59
C SER A 5 7.91 -20.23 17.18
N ASN A 6 6.98 -20.86 17.92
CA ASN A 6 6.04 -20.16 18.79
C ASN A 6 6.84 -19.14 19.60
N ILE A 7 6.62 -17.86 19.33
CA ILE A 7 7.27 -16.78 20.05
C ILE A 7 6.64 -16.81 21.44
N ASP A 8 7.41 -17.27 22.42
CA ASP A 8 7.02 -17.25 23.82
C ASP A 8 6.74 -15.79 24.21
N LEU A 9 5.49 -15.52 24.63
CA LEU A 9 5.03 -14.21 25.10
C LEU A 9 5.52 -13.91 26.54
N SER A 10 6.41 -14.74 27.08
CA SER A 10 7.09 -14.44 28.33
C SER A 10 7.87 -13.12 28.22
N PRO A 11 7.92 -12.31 29.31
CA PRO A 11 8.71 -11.09 29.30
C PRO A 11 10.15 -11.44 28.91
N LEU A 12 10.65 -10.75 27.87
CA LEU A 12 12.00 -10.95 27.33
C LEU A 12 13.01 -11.03 28.46
N GLN A 13 13.81 -12.09 28.47
CA GLN A 13 14.72 -12.33 29.57
C GLN A 13 15.76 -11.19 29.62
N PRO A 14 16.23 -10.76 30.81
CA PRO A 14 17.20 -9.66 30.92
C PRO A 14 18.48 -9.86 30.09
N LEU A 15 18.90 -11.12 29.90
CA LEU A 15 20.04 -11.48 29.05
C LEU A 15 19.76 -11.24 27.56
N GLU A 16 18.56 -11.53 27.08
CA GLU A 16 18.14 -11.30 25.70
C GLU A 16 18.07 -9.80 25.41
N ILE A 17 17.51 -9.03 26.34
CA ILE A 17 17.47 -7.56 26.22
C ILE A 17 18.88 -6.99 26.09
N ARG A 18 19.82 -7.43 26.94
CA ARG A 18 21.21 -6.97 26.88
C ARG A 18 21.86 -7.31 25.53
N TYR A 19 21.62 -8.50 25.00
CA TYR A 19 22.11 -8.90 23.68
C TYR A 19 21.51 -8.05 22.55
N MET A 20 20.20 -7.78 22.61
CA MET A 20 19.52 -6.92 21.64
C MET A 20 20.07 -5.50 21.65
N VAL A 21 20.27 -4.89 22.83
CA VAL A 21 20.86 -3.54 22.94
C VAL A 21 22.26 -3.53 22.32
N GLN A 22 23.11 -4.52 22.61
CA GLN A 22 24.45 -4.62 22.04
C GLN A 22 24.42 -4.77 20.51
N THR A 23 23.50 -5.56 19.99
CA THR A 23 23.34 -5.78 18.55
C THR A 23 22.83 -4.52 17.86
N PHE A 24 21.78 -3.90 18.41
CA PHE A 24 21.21 -2.66 17.92
C PHE A 24 22.24 -1.52 17.90
N ASN A 25 23.04 -1.37 18.95
CA ASN A 25 24.09 -0.35 19.01
C ASN A 25 25.23 -0.58 17.99
N ARG A 26 25.42 -1.80 17.48
CA ARG A 26 26.42 -2.12 16.45
C ARG A 26 25.91 -1.91 15.03
N LEU A 27 24.60 -1.80 14.83
CA LEU A 27 24.03 -1.52 13.52
C LEU A 27 24.40 -0.10 13.07
N PRO A 28 24.74 0.10 11.78
CA PRO A 28 25.06 1.42 11.26
C PRO A 28 23.84 2.34 11.32
N GLN A 29 24.09 3.65 11.50
CA GLN A 29 23.07 4.69 11.48
C GLN A 29 23.29 5.56 10.24
N HIS A 30 22.66 5.19 9.14
CA HIS A 30 22.71 5.96 7.91
C HIS A 30 21.59 6.99 7.88
N ALA A 31 21.87 8.22 7.45
CA ALA A 31 20.86 9.27 7.28
C ALA A 31 19.80 8.91 6.25
N THR A 32 20.18 8.11 5.26
CA THR A 32 19.29 7.56 4.24
C THR A 32 19.32 6.04 4.27
N THR A 33 18.21 5.44 3.88
CA THR A 33 18.07 4.01 3.61
C THR A 33 18.89 3.63 2.36
N PRO A 34 19.09 2.33 2.06
CA PRO A 34 19.71 1.90 0.81
C PRO A 34 19.01 2.42 -0.45
N SER A 35 17.73 2.80 -0.35
CA SER A 35 16.95 3.40 -1.43
C SER A 35 17.17 4.89 -1.61
N GLY A 36 18.01 5.52 -0.79
CA GLY A 36 18.22 6.97 -0.82
C GLY A 36 17.15 7.79 -0.09
N LEU A 37 16.08 7.16 0.41
CA LEU A 37 15.04 7.83 1.20
C LEU A 37 15.56 8.15 2.60
N VAL A 38 15.07 9.24 3.20
CA VAL A 38 15.40 9.63 4.58
C VAL A 38 15.05 8.49 5.53
N ASN A 39 16.02 8.01 6.33
CA ASN A 39 15.84 6.89 7.25
C ASN A 39 15.12 7.34 8.53
N HIS A 40 13.88 7.79 8.37
CA HIS A 40 12.99 8.25 9.43
C HIS A 40 11.87 7.23 9.66
N TRP A 41 11.61 6.90 10.92
CA TRP A 41 10.59 5.92 11.28
C TRP A 41 9.55 6.52 12.22
N TYR A 42 8.28 6.30 11.95
CA TYR A 42 7.20 6.67 12.83
C TYR A 42 6.60 5.41 13.46
N PHE A 43 6.22 5.47 14.73
CA PHE A 43 5.50 4.36 15.38
C PHE A 43 4.29 4.82 16.20
N SER A 44 3.31 3.94 16.30
CA SER A 44 2.09 4.13 17.10
C SER A 44 1.68 2.81 17.76
N ILE A 45 0.99 2.88 18.90
CA ILE A 45 0.41 1.70 19.56
C ILE A 45 -1.04 1.57 19.09
N ARG A 46 -1.42 0.41 18.56
CA ARG A 46 -2.73 0.17 17.96
C ARG A 46 -3.41 -1.04 18.58
N HIS A 47 -4.63 -0.85 19.05
CA HIS A 47 -5.44 -1.95 19.56
C HIS A 47 -5.91 -2.85 18.42
N VAL A 48 -5.81 -4.17 18.59
CA VAL A 48 -6.36 -5.17 17.68
C VAL A 48 -7.36 -6.04 18.45
N PRO A 49 -8.61 -6.16 17.96
CA PRO A 49 -9.61 -7.03 18.55
C PRO A 49 -9.38 -8.51 18.18
N LEU A 50 -8.16 -9.01 18.42
CA LEU A 50 -7.87 -10.44 18.38
C LEU A 50 -8.56 -11.15 19.55
N SER A 51 -8.56 -12.48 19.55
CA SER A 51 -8.97 -13.27 20.72
C SER A 51 -7.78 -14.13 21.13
N PRO A 52 -7.07 -13.79 22.23
CA PRO A 52 -7.31 -12.65 23.12
C PRO A 52 -7.01 -11.29 22.47
N PRO A 53 -7.67 -10.19 22.90
CA PRO A 53 -7.38 -8.86 22.39
C PRO A 53 -6.00 -8.40 22.84
N GLY A 54 -5.37 -7.55 22.06
CA GLY A 54 -4.05 -7.03 22.38
C GLY A 54 -3.68 -5.85 21.51
N ASP A 55 -2.56 -5.23 21.85
CA ASP A 55 -2.06 -4.06 21.18
C ASP A 55 -0.79 -4.41 20.39
N LEU A 56 -0.67 -3.83 19.21
CA LEU A 56 0.53 -3.91 18.37
C LEU A 56 1.28 -2.59 18.42
N VAL A 57 2.60 -2.67 18.47
CA VAL A 57 3.47 -1.53 18.14
C VAL A 57 3.61 -1.52 16.62
N HIS A 58 2.93 -0.58 15.97
CA HIS A 58 2.87 -0.40 14.53
C HIS A 58 3.93 0.60 14.08
N PHE A 59 4.87 0.15 13.26
CA PHE A 59 5.98 0.92 12.71
C PHE A 59 5.72 1.20 11.25
N ILE A 60 6.05 2.42 10.82
CA ILE A 60 6.05 2.80 9.41
C ILE A 60 7.29 3.63 9.09
N HIS A 61 7.83 3.41 7.89
CA HIS A 61 8.80 4.30 7.27
C HIS A 61 8.04 5.19 6.26
N PRO A 62 7.64 6.42 6.63
CA PRO A 62 6.63 7.21 5.91
C PRO A 62 6.93 7.36 4.43
N SER A 63 8.18 7.72 4.08
CA SER A 63 8.60 7.94 2.67
C SER A 63 8.48 6.70 1.79
N SER A 64 8.53 5.50 2.36
CA SER A 64 8.45 4.25 1.58
C SER A 64 7.13 3.49 1.72
N GLY A 65 6.33 3.83 2.74
CA GLY A 65 5.17 3.05 3.15
C GLY A 65 5.48 1.66 3.71
N LEU A 66 6.75 1.34 4.01
CA LEU A 66 7.14 0.08 4.66
C LEU A 66 6.57 0.03 6.06
N VAL A 67 5.85 -1.06 6.37
CA VAL A 67 5.22 -1.30 7.66
C VAL A 67 5.83 -2.52 8.36
N HIS A 68 5.94 -2.44 9.68
CA HIS A 68 6.24 -3.57 10.56
C HIS A 68 5.35 -3.51 11.80
N CYS A 69 5.09 -4.65 12.43
CA CYS A 69 4.35 -4.73 13.69
C CYS A 69 5.06 -5.64 14.69
N GLU A 70 5.02 -5.27 15.97
CA GLU A 70 5.41 -6.14 17.08
C GLU A 70 4.25 -6.30 18.07
N GLY A 71 3.98 -7.52 18.52
CA GLY A 71 2.89 -7.82 19.43
C GLY A 71 2.30 -9.22 19.21
N PRO A 72 1.16 -9.55 19.85
CA PRO A 72 0.33 -8.68 20.69
C PRO A 72 0.81 -8.52 22.15
N TYR A 73 0.60 -7.33 22.73
CA TYR A 73 0.83 -7.01 24.17
C TYR A 73 -0.27 -6.11 24.73
N ALA A 74 -0.50 -6.08 26.05
CA ALA A 74 -1.49 -5.20 26.68
C ALA A 74 -0.90 -3.82 27.03
N VAL A 75 -0.40 -3.08 26.03
CA VAL A 75 0.34 -1.82 26.23
C VAL A 75 -0.59 -0.68 26.63
N LEU A 76 -1.71 -0.49 25.94
CA LEU A 76 -2.64 0.63 26.16
C LEU A 76 -3.33 0.57 27.53
N THR A 77 -3.41 -0.62 28.13
CA THR A 77 -3.98 -0.80 29.48
C THR A 77 -3.01 -0.43 30.62
N LEU A 78 -1.74 -0.14 30.30
CA LEU A 78 -0.75 0.20 31.32
C LEU A 78 -1.00 1.62 31.87
N PRO A 79 -0.81 1.83 33.19
CA PRO A 79 -1.32 3.01 33.89
C PRO A 79 -0.52 4.29 33.62
N SER A 80 0.69 4.21 33.03
CA SER A 80 1.51 5.38 32.76
C SER A 80 2.39 5.21 31.51
N PRO A 81 2.84 6.31 30.89
CA PRO A 81 3.80 6.29 29.78
C PRO A 81 5.10 5.56 30.12
N GLU A 82 5.57 5.62 31.37
CA GLU A 82 6.75 4.87 31.83
C GLU A 82 6.49 3.37 31.79
N ALA A 83 5.33 2.92 32.28
CA ALA A 83 4.97 1.51 32.23
C ALA A 83 4.83 1.03 30.78
N GLN A 84 4.25 1.85 29.89
CA GLN A 84 4.21 1.57 28.46
C GLN A 84 5.62 1.47 27.85
N ALA A 85 6.51 2.40 28.18
CA ALA A 85 7.89 2.40 27.70
C ALA A 85 8.67 1.15 28.14
N GLU A 86 8.42 0.60 29.34
CA GLU A 86 9.01 -0.65 29.80
C GLU A 86 8.71 -1.84 28.86
N VAL A 87 7.52 -1.85 28.24
CA VAL A 87 7.11 -2.87 27.26
C VAL A 87 7.50 -2.52 25.84
N VAL A 88 7.34 -1.26 25.43
CA VAL A 88 7.58 -0.82 24.03
C VAL A 88 9.07 -0.79 23.70
N ALA A 89 9.96 -0.39 24.61
CA ALA A 89 11.38 -0.24 24.29
C ALA A 89 12.04 -1.54 23.78
N PRO A 90 11.86 -2.71 24.45
CA PRO A 90 12.36 -3.97 23.91
C PRO A 90 11.78 -4.34 22.55
N LEU A 91 10.51 -4.00 22.27
CA LEU A 91 9.85 -4.28 20.99
C LEU A 91 10.44 -3.44 19.86
N LEU A 92 10.73 -2.15 20.10
CA LEU A 92 11.46 -1.31 19.15
C LEU A 92 12.82 -1.93 18.79
N LEU A 93 13.59 -2.34 19.80
CA LEU A 93 14.90 -2.96 19.56
C LEU A 93 14.76 -4.27 18.79
N LYS A 94 13.78 -5.10 19.14
CA LYS A 94 13.49 -6.36 18.47
C LYS A 94 13.12 -6.16 17.00
N ALA A 95 12.32 -5.14 16.69
CA ALA A 95 11.93 -4.82 15.32
C ALA A 95 13.15 -4.57 14.42
N PHE A 96 14.11 -3.75 14.85
CA PHE A 96 15.29 -3.45 14.02
C PHE A 96 16.35 -4.56 14.01
N VAL A 97 16.47 -5.34 15.09
CA VAL A 97 17.46 -6.43 15.16
C VAL A 97 16.97 -7.68 14.41
N TYR A 98 15.68 -7.98 14.46
CA TYR A 98 15.12 -9.23 13.93
C TYR A 98 13.94 -9.02 12.98
N GLY A 99 12.99 -8.15 13.33
CA GLY A 99 11.71 -8.02 12.61
C GLY A 99 11.88 -7.53 11.17
N LEU A 100 12.61 -6.43 11.00
CA LEU A 100 12.88 -5.83 9.70
C LEU A 100 13.85 -6.65 8.84
N SER A 101 14.37 -7.77 9.32
CA SER A 101 15.27 -8.63 8.54
C SER A 101 14.52 -9.63 7.65
N GLY A 102 13.19 -9.59 7.60
CA GLY A 102 12.36 -10.44 6.74
C GLY A 102 11.96 -9.75 5.43
N GLY A 103 12.44 -10.28 4.31
CA GLY A 103 11.96 -9.99 2.96
C GLY A 103 10.51 -10.45 2.73
N PRO A 104 9.87 -10.00 1.64
CA PRO A 104 8.47 -10.30 1.36
C PRO A 104 8.17 -11.80 1.21
N ASN A 105 9.18 -12.63 0.94
CA ASN A 105 9.08 -14.08 0.83
C ASN A 105 9.64 -14.83 2.05
N GLY A 106 9.88 -14.13 3.17
CA GLY A 106 10.59 -14.67 4.34
C GLY A 106 12.11 -14.82 4.11
N GLU A 107 12.64 -14.27 3.02
CA GLU A 107 14.07 -14.22 2.76
C GLU A 107 14.76 -13.32 3.78
N ARG A 108 15.87 -13.78 4.38
CA ARG A 108 16.60 -12.93 5.33
C ARG A 108 17.35 -11.84 4.58
N ILE A 109 17.14 -10.59 4.98
CA ILE A 109 17.97 -9.48 4.54
C ILE A 109 19.40 -9.74 5.03
N PRO A 110 20.41 -9.61 4.16
CA PRO A 110 21.80 -9.61 4.61
C PRO A 110 22.00 -8.58 5.74
N GLN A 111 22.57 -9.01 6.87
CA GLN A 111 22.81 -8.14 8.05
C GLN A 111 23.50 -6.82 7.71
N ARG A 112 24.35 -6.80 6.68
CA ARG A 112 25.04 -5.59 6.19
C ARG A 112 24.12 -4.48 5.67
N LEU A 113 22.85 -4.79 5.38
CA LEU A 113 21.85 -3.83 4.93
C LEU A 113 20.93 -3.36 6.06
N LEU A 114 21.03 -3.97 7.25
CA LEU A 114 20.27 -3.52 8.41
C LEU A 114 20.91 -2.26 8.96
N SER A 115 20.09 -1.27 9.26
CA SER A 115 20.48 -0.03 9.92
C SER A 115 19.51 0.27 11.05
N VAL A 116 20.00 0.96 12.09
CA VAL A 116 19.10 1.64 13.04
C VAL A 116 18.41 2.82 12.34
N PRO A 117 17.28 3.31 12.85
CA PRO A 117 16.69 4.54 12.34
C PRO A 117 17.68 5.70 12.52
N PHE A 118 17.69 6.63 11.56
CA PHE A 118 18.41 7.89 11.75
C PHE A 118 17.69 8.76 12.77
N SER A 119 16.37 8.84 12.63
CA SER A 119 15.45 9.46 13.57
C SER A 119 14.15 8.67 13.64
N TRP A 120 13.42 8.85 14.73
CA TRP A 120 12.09 8.27 14.87
C TRP A 120 11.15 9.13 15.70
N ALA A 121 9.85 9.00 15.42
CA ALA A 121 8.80 9.81 16.01
C ALA A 121 7.60 8.98 16.48
N THR A 122 6.81 9.57 17.37
CA THR A 122 5.48 9.08 17.72
C THR A 122 4.55 10.25 18.05
N LYS A 123 3.23 10.05 17.95
CA LYS A 123 2.22 11.06 18.27
C LYS A 123 2.10 11.38 19.75
N ASP A 124 2.40 10.41 20.62
CA ASP A 124 2.31 10.57 22.07
C ASP A 124 3.61 11.14 22.63
N GLN A 125 3.62 12.44 22.93
CA GLN A 125 4.77 13.13 23.48
C GLN A 125 5.23 12.55 24.83
N ALA A 126 4.29 12.19 25.71
CA ALA A 126 4.63 11.67 27.03
C ALA A 126 5.29 10.29 26.92
N LEU A 127 4.79 9.45 26.02
CA LEU A 127 5.42 8.17 25.69
C LEU A 127 6.80 8.37 25.06
N ALA A 128 6.97 9.31 24.12
CA ALA A 128 8.27 9.60 23.50
C ALA A 128 9.34 9.94 24.54
N GLU A 129 9.02 10.81 25.51
CA GLU A 129 9.93 11.20 26.59
C GLU A 129 10.25 10.03 27.52
N ALA A 130 9.24 9.26 27.93
CA ALA A 130 9.42 8.10 28.80
C ALA A 130 10.27 7.01 28.13
N LEU A 131 10.06 6.80 26.83
CA LEU A 131 10.75 5.83 26.00
C LEU A 131 12.21 6.22 25.77
N GLY A 132 12.50 7.49 25.53
CA GLY A 132 13.88 7.99 25.44
C GLY A 132 14.68 7.73 26.72
N LYS A 133 14.09 8.04 27.88
CA LYS A 133 14.69 7.74 29.20
C LYS A 133 14.87 6.23 29.41
N LYS A 134 13.92 5.41 28.94
CA LYS A 134 14.00 3.95 29.05
C LYS A 134 15.14 3.39 28.19
N LEU A 135 15.23 3.80 26.92
CA LEU A 135 16.28 3.39 26.00
C LEU A 135 17.67 3.78 26.53
N GLU A 136 17.81 4.99 27.09
CA GLU A 136 19.06 5.43 27.73
C GLU A 136 19.44 4.52 28.92
N ARG A 137 18.49 4.22 29.81
CA ARG A 137 18.69 3.27 30.93
C ARG A 137 19.08 1.87 30.47
N MET A 138 18.59 1.43 29.30
CA MET A 138 18.95 0.14 28.70
C MET A 138 20.35 0.14 28.09
N GLY A 139 20.99 1.30 27.92
CA GLY A 139 22.32 1.45 27.33
C GLY A 139 22.29 1.64 25.81
N VAL A 140 21.18 2.09 25.23
CA VAL A 140 21.11 2.49 23.82
C VAL A 140 21.92 3.78 23.60
N ARG A 141 22.49 3.95 22.41
CA ARG A 141 23.27 5.15 22.04
C ARG A 141 22.44 6.43 22.22
N LYS A 142 23.07 7.49 22.77
CA LYS A 142 22.38 8.73 23.16
C LYS A 142 21.62 9.39 22.01
N GLU A 143 22.19 9.37 20.81
CA GLU A 143 21.57 9.94 19.61
C GLU A 143 20.27 9.23 19.18
N LEU A 144 20.08 7.97 19.58
CA LEU A 144 18.87 7.19 19.29
C LEU A 144 17.83 7.27 20.42
N CYS A 145 18.21 7.78 21.59
CA CYS A 145 17.28 8.00 22.71
C CYS A 145 16.41 9.25 22.53
N SER A 146 16.70 10.07 21.51
CA SER A 146 15.89 11.24 21.16
C SER A 146 14.75 10.81 20.21
N ILE A 147 13.54 10.66 20.76
CA ILE A 147 12.33 10.38 19.98
C ILE A 147 11.58 11.69 19.79
N SER A 148 11.35 12.08 18.54
CA SER A 148 10.64 13.31 18.22
C SER A 148 9.13 13.15 18.31
N TRP A 149 8.44 14.28 18.37
CA TRP A 149 7.00 14.31 18.20
C TRP A 149 6.65 14.24 16.72
N GLY A 150 5.75 13.33 16.36
CA GLY A 150 5.34 13.13 14.98
C GLY A 150 4.47 14.27 14.44
N ASN A 151 4.46 14.43 13.12
CA ASN A 151 3.63 15.44 12.44
C ASN A 151 2.32 14.83 11.89
N ALA A 152 1.43 15.69 11.39
CA ALA A 152 0.12 15.28 10.88
C ALA A 152 0.22 14.36 9.65
N TYR A 153 1.26 14.53 8.83
CA TYR A 153 1.48 13.67 7.66
C TYR A 153 1.84 12.24 8.10
N GLU A 154 2.77 12.09 9.04
CA GLU A 154 3.16 10.77 9.56
C GLU A 154 1.99 10.02 10.22
N ASP A 155 1.14 10.74 10.96
CA ASP A 155 -0.09 10.20 11.54
C ASP A 155 -1.04 9.67 10.45
N LEU A 156 -1.24 10.45 9.37
CA LEU A 156 -2.11 10.07 8.25
C LEU A 156 -1.60 8.79 7.57
N VAL A 157 -0.31 8.74 7.23
CA VAL A 157 0.29 7.56 6.58
C VAL A 157 0.21 6.35 7.53
N ALA A 158 0.39 6.54 8.83
CA ALA A 158 0.22 5.49 9.82
C ALA A 158 -1.22 4.97 9.91
N ASP A 159 -2.24 5.83 9.80
CA ASP A 159 -3.66 5.44 9.81
C ASP A 159 -4.08 4.68 8.53
N GLU A 160 -3.65 5.17 7.37
CA GLU A 160 -3.92 4.50 6.08
C GLU A 160 -3.29 3.11 6.03
N SER A 161 -2.02 3.02 6.42
CA SER A 161 -1.28 1.75 6.43
C SER A 161 -1.84 0.78 7.47
N TRP A 162 -2.29 1.28 8.62
CA TRP A 162 -2.95 0.47 9.64
C TRP A 162 -4.25 -0.18 9.13
N SER A 163 -5.04 0.54 8.33
CA SER A 163 -6.25 -0.01 7.71
C SER A 163 -5.94 -1.24 6.84
N ARG A 164 -4.82 -1.21 6.11
CA ARG A 164 -4.34 -2.35 5.32
C ARG A 164 -3.93 -3.52 6.21
N VAL A 165 -3.22 -3.25 7.31
CA VAL A 165 -2.83 -4.28 8.30
C VAL A 165 -4.06 -4.95 8.90
N LEU A 166 -5.10 -4.19 9.29
CA LEU A 166 -6.34 -4.74 9.82
C LEU A 166 -7.08 -5.62 8.82
N CYS A 167 -7.16 -5.20 7.55
CA CYS A 167 -7.77 -6.01 6.49
C CYS A 167 -7.04 -7.36 6.31
N GLU A 168 -5.70 -7.35 6.31
CA GLU A 168 -4.91 -8.58 6.22
C GLU A 168 -5.07 -9.49 7.44
N LEU A 169 -5.08 -8.91 8.64
CA LEU A 169 -5.34 -9.65 9.88
C LEU A 169 -6.72 -10.32 9.86
N ALA A 170 -7.76 -9.61 9.41
CA ALA A 170 -9.10 -10.17 9.25
C ALA A 170 -9.11 -11.31 8.23
N ARG A 171 -8.45 -11.13 7.08
CA ARG A 171 -8.33 -12.16 6.04
C ARG A 171 -7.65 -13.42 6.56
N LEU A 172 -6.54 -13.28 7.30
CA LEU A 172 -5.81 -14.41 7.89
C LEU A 172 -6.67 -15.14 8.94
N LYS A 173 -7.42 -14.40 9.77
CA LYS A 173 -8.35 -14.99 10.74
C LYS A 173 -9.41 -15.85 10.04
N HIS A 174 -9.98 -15.37 8.93
CA HIS A 174 -10.96 -16.13 8.14
C HIS A 174 -10.35 -17.37 7.48
N GLN A 175 -9.11 -17.30 6.98
CA GLN A 175 -8.42 -18.46 6.40
C GLN A 175 -8.12 -19.55 7.42
N ASN A 176 -7.75 -19.19 8.64
CA ASN A 176 -7.49 -20.18 9.70
C ASN A 176 -8.78 -20.85 10.20
N GLN A 177 -9.92 -20.15 10.17
CA GLN A 177 -11.21 -20.74 10.54
C GLN A 177 -11.71 -21.80 9.55
N SER A 178 -11.34 -21.71 8.27
CA SER A 178 -11.80 -22.68 7.26
C SER A 178 -11.05 -24.02 7.29
N LEU A 179 -9.91 -24.10 7.98
CA LEU A 179 -9.07 -25.30 8.05
C LEU A 179 -9.38 -26.24 9.23
N GLY A 180 -10.42 -25.93 10.02
CA GLY A 180 -11.09 -26.90 10.89
C GLY A 180 -10.91 -26.69 12.38
N GLN A 181 -11.95 -26.15 13.02
CA GLN A 181 -12.60 -26.68 14.24
C GLN A 181 -13.77 -25.76 14.64
N SER A 182 -14.99 -26.25 14.43
CA SER A 182 -16.15 -26.01 15.32
C SER A 182 -15.71 -26.40 16.74
N GLU A 183 -15.98 -25.70 17.84
CA GLU A 183 -17.14 -24.91 18.25
C GLU A 183 -16.69 -24.08 19.49
N MET A 184 -16.81 -22.75 19.47
CA MET A 184 -16.87 -21.93 20.69
C MET A 184 -17.59 -20.63 20.37
N GLU A 185 -18.81 -20.52 20.87
CA GLU A 185 -19.59 -19.28 20.85
C GLU A 185 -18.93 -18.25 21.76
N PHE A 186 -18.30 -17.24 21.16
CA PHE A 186 -17.91 -16.02 21.85
C PHE A 186 -19.10 -15.05 21.84
N PRO A 187 -19.55 -14.53 23.00
CA PRO A 187 -20.23 -13.26 23.06
C PRO A 187 -19.17 -12.15 23.04
N GLY A 188 -18.97 -11.47 21.89
CA GLY A 188 -18.34 -10.13 21.91
C GLY A 188 -17.30 -9.72 20.85
N VAL A 189 -16.99 -10.49 19.80
CA VAL A 189 -16.08 -10.03 18.69
C VAL A 189 -16.77 -10.02 17.32
N ASN A 190 -18.09 -10.02 17.37
CA ASN A 190 -18.95 -10.10 16.23
C ASN A 190 -19.51 -8.72 15.96
N ALA A 191 -18.65 -7.73 15.66
CA ALA A 191 -19.09 -6.40 15.31
C ALA A 191 -18.57 -6.00 13.92
N GLN A 192 -19.47 -5.54 13.06
CA GLN A 192 -19.13 -4.94 11.77
C GLN A 192 -19.26 -3.42 11.91
N PHE A 193 -18.37 -2.66 11.28
CA PHE A 193 -18.47 -1.20 11.26
C PHE A 193 -19.22 -0.73 10.00
N CYS A 194 -20.15 0.20 10.17
CA CYS A 194 -20.80 0.85 9.05
C CYS A 194 -19.84 1.87 8.43
N HIS A 195 -19.56 1.74 7.13
CA HIS A 195 -18.63 2.66 6.45
C HIS A 195 -19.17 4.09 6.36
N GLY A 196 -20.49 4.30 6.32
CA GLY A 196 -21.07 5.66 6.29
C GLY A 196 -21.05 6.38 7.64
N CYS A 197 -21.58 5.75 8.70
CA CYS A 197 -21.69 6.42 10.01
C CYS A 197 -20.54 6.10 10.99
N LYS A 198 -19.61 5.21 10.60
CA LYS A 198 -18.44 4.74 11.37
C LYS A 198 -18.79 4.13 12.74
N LYS A 199 -20.06 3.78 12.99
CA LYS A 199 -20.51 3.07 14.21
C LYS A 199 -20.28 1.57 14.09
N LEU A 200 -20.01 0.94 15.23
CA LEU A 200 -19.93 -0.52 15.39
C LEU A 200 -21.33 -1.11 15.60
N PHE A 201 -21.64 -2.19 14.88
CA PHE A 201 -22.90 -2.93 14.96
C PHE A 201 -22.64 -4.40 15.30
N PRO A 202 -23.45 -5.04 16.17
CA PRO A 202 -23.34 -6.48 16.41
C PRO A 202 -23.68 -7.29 15.13
N LEU A 203 -23.12 -8.48 14.93
CA LEU A 203 -23.44 -9.37 13.78
C LEU A 203 -24.91 -9.83 13.77
N SER A 204 -25.62 -9.71 14.90
CA SER A 204 -27.06 -9.93 14.93
C SER A 204 -27.84 -8.92 14.09
N ASP A 205 -27.24 -7.76 13.82
CA ASP A 205 -27.76 -6.71 12.95
C ASP A 205 -26.94 -6.72 11.65
N PRO A 206 -27.30 -7.58 10.68
CA PRO A 206 -26.53 -7.72 9.45
C PRO A 206 -26.47 -6.39 8.70
N LEU A 207 -25.26 -5.88 8.50
CA LEU A 207 -25.05 -4.72 7.66
C LEU A 207 -25.29 -5.09 6.20
N HIS A 208 -25.77 -4.12 5.42
CA HIS A 208 -25.97 -4.27 4.00
C HIS A 208 -24.62 -4.08 3.28
N PRO A 209 -24.12 -5.11 2.56
CA PRO A 209 -22.92 -4.95 1.75
C PRO A 209 -23.19 -3.98 0.59
N CYS A 210 -22.15 -3.27 0.14
CA CYS A 210 -22.22 -2.52 -1.10
C CYS A 210 -22.63 -3.46 -2.25
N PRO A 211 -23.66 -3.11 -3.05
CA PRO A 211 -24.10 -3.94 -4.16
C PRO A 211 -23.04 -4.05 -5.27
N GLY A 212 -22.11 -3.09 -5.33
CA GLY A 212 -21.01 -3.07 -6.27
C GLY A 212 -19.85 -3.99 -5.87
N CYS A 213 -19.02 -3.55 -4.92
CA CYS A 213 -17.81 -4.28 -4.51
C CYS A 213 -18.08 -5.42 -3.52
N ARG A 214 -19.15 -5.35 -2.73
CA ARG A 214 -19.46 -6.24 -1.58
C ARG A 214 -18.40 -6.27 -0.46
N ASP A 215 -17.37 -5.43 -0.54
CA ASP A 215 -16.27 -5.36 0.42
C ASP A 215 -16.52 -4.37 1.57
N VAL A 216 -17.45 -3.43 1.39
CA VAL A 216 -17.85 -2.47 2.43
C VAL A 216 -19.30 -2.69 2.85
N TYR A 217 -19.62 -2.29 4.08
CA TYR A 217 -20.89 -2.61 4.73
C TYR A 217 -21.54 -1.37 5.36
N TYR A 218 -22.87 -1.30 5.30
CA TYR A 218 -23.67 -0.15 5.75
C TYR A 218 -24.84 -0.57 6.64
N CYS A 219 -25.10 0.18 7.72
CA CYS A 219 -26.24 -0.10 8.60
C CYS A 219 -27.59 0.37 8.03
N SER A 220 -27.55 1.23 7.01
CA SER A 220 -28.73 1.73 6.31
C SER A 220 -28.35 2.19 4.91
N ARG A 221 -29.35 2.31 4.05
CA ARG A 221 -29.20 2.89 2.71
C ARG A 221 -28.73 4.35 2.78
N ASP A 222 -29.12 5.10 3.81
CA ASP A 222 -28.67 6.48 4.02
C ASP A 222 -27.16 6.53 4.29
N CYS A 223 -26.63 5.61 5.10
CA CYS A 223 -25.19 5.53 5.32
C CYS A 223 -24.43 5.15 4.05
N GLN A 224 -25.01 4.30 3.20
CA GLN A 224 -24.44 4.01 1.89
C GLN A 224 -24.43 5.25 0.99
N PHE A 225 -25.53 6.01 0.92
CA PHE A 225 -25.60 7.23 0.12
C PHE A 225 -24.63 8.31 0.61
N LEU A 226 -24.48 8.46 1.93
CA LEU A 226 -23.52 9.38 2.52
C LEU A 226 -22.07 9.01 2.16
N ASP A 227 -21.75 7.72 2.16
CA ASP A 227 -20.42 7.21 1.80
C ASP A 227 -20.22 7.13 0.27
N THR A 228 -21.29 7.19 -0.53
CA THR A 228 -21.24 6.98 -2.00
C THR A 228 -20.23 7.88 -2.71
N PRO A 229 -20.11 9.20 -2.44
CA PRO A 229 -19.15 10.05 -3.15
C PRO A 229 -17.69 9.65 -2.94
N GLU A 230 -17.35 9.12 -1.77
CA GLU A 230 -16.01 8.62 -1.43
C GLU A 230 -15.84 7.17 -1.90
N HIS A 231 -16.84 6.34 -1.61
CA HIS A 231 -16.83 4.92 -1.91
C HIS A 231 -16.89 4.62 -3.40
N ILE A 232 -17.66 5.36 -4.20
CA ILE A 232 -17.78 5.11 -5.65
C ILE A 232 -16.42 5.19 -6.37
N GLN A 233 -15.47 5.92 -5.78
CA GLN A 233 -14.11 6.07 -6.33
C GLN A 233 -13.27 4.80 -6.15
N ILE A 234 -13.59 3.97 -5.15
CA ILE A 234 -12.91 2.71 -4.82
C ILE A 234 -13.82 1.48 -5.01
N CYS A 235 -15.10 1.69 -5.28
CA CYS A 235 -16.08 0.64 -5.49
C CYS A 235 -15.81 -0.02 -6.84
N GLY A 236 -15.13 -1.17 -6.82
CA GLY A 236 -14.87 -1.99 -8.02
C GLY A 236 -16.11 -2.66 -8.63
N GLY A 237 -17.32 -2.29 -8.20
CA GLY A 237 -18.56 -2.80 -8.74
C GLY A 237 -18.96 -2.15 -10.06
N PRO A 238 -19.81 -2.79 -10.88
CA PRO A 238 -20.33 -2.18 -12.10
C PRO A 238 -21.03 -0.87 -11.74
N SER A 239 -20.47 0.25 -12.21
CA SER A 239 -21.01 1.59 -12.01
C SER A 239 -22.47 1.61 -12.47
N SER A 240 -23.40 1.74 -11.52
CA SER A 240 -24.84 1.69 -11.75
C SER A 240 -25.30 2.81 -12.69
N ALA A 241 -25.65 2.43 -13.93
CA ALA A 241 -26.64 3.16 -14.72
C ALA A 241 -27.99 3.10 -14.01
N LEU A 242 -28.75 4.20 -14.10
CA LEU A 242 -30.11 4.36 -13.59
C LEU A 242 -31.07 3.30 -14.16
N PRO A 243 -32.20 3.03 -13.47
CA PRO A 243 -33.11 1.96 -13.83
C PRO A 243 -33.98 2.40 -15.01
N GLU A 244 -33.97 1.64 -16.10
CA GLU A 244 -35.13 1.63 -16.99
C GLU A 244 -35.32 0.27 -17.68
N ASN A 245 -36.43 -0.34 -17.27
CA ASN A 245 -37.29 -1.28 -17.98
C ASN A 245 -36.85 -2.73 -18.24
N ASP A 246 -37.61 -3.61 -17.57
CA ASP A 246 -38.24 -4.82 -18.11
C ASP A 246 -37.37 -5.76 -18.96
N ALA A 247 -36.59 -6.61 -18.29
CA ALA A 247 -36.13 -7.87 -18.87
C ALA A 247 -36.15 -9.02 -17.85
N ILE A 248 -37.10 -9.93 -18.08
CA ILE A 248 -37.14 -11.39 -17.84
C ILE A 248 -36.22 -11.98 -16.74
N PRO A 249 -36.79 -12.68 -15.73
CA PRO A 249 -36.01 -13.39 -14.73
C PRO A 249 -35.40 -14.68 -15.30
N GLY A 250 -34.07 -14.74 -15.38
CA GLY A 250 -33.36 -15.99 -15.62
C GLY A 250 -31.93 -15.83 -16.10
N PHE A 251 -30.99 -15.74 -15.14
CA PHE A 251 -29.54 -15.77 -15.34
C PHE A 251 -28.93 -14.52 -16.01
N GLU A 252 -28.78 -13.44 -15.23
CA GLU A 252 -27.78 -12.42 -15.52
C GLU A 252 -26.39 -13.04 -15.36
N ILE A 253 -25.73 -13.35 -16.49
CA ILE A 253 -24.30 -13.64 -16.48
C ILE A 253 -23.63 -12.34 -16.04
N SER A 254 -23.13 -12.28 -14.81
CA SER A 254 -22.36 -11.13 -14.35
C SER A 254 -21.28 -10.80 -15.37
N PRO A 255 -21.16 -9.54 -15.81
CA PRO A 255 -20.17 -9.16 -16.80
C PRO A 255 -18.78 -9.55 -16.30
N MET A 256 -18.13 -10.42 -17.06
CA MET A 256 -16.79 -10.90 -16.74
C MET A 256 -15.81 -9.71 -16.70
N SER A 257 -14.96 -9.66 -15.69
CA SER A 257 -13.95 -8.61 -15.59
C SER A 257 -12.84 -8.78 -16.63
N ALA A 258 -12.09 -7.71 -16.92
CA ALA A 258 -10.95 -7.78 -17.85
C ALA A 258 -9.91 -8.83 -17.44
N SER A 259 -9.63 -8.96 -16.15
CA SER A 259 -8.67 -9.94 -15.64
C SER A 259 -9.18 -11.37 -15.79
N GLN A 260 -10.47 -11.61 -15.52
CA GLN A 260 -11.10 -12.91 -15.74
C GLN A 260 -11.09 -13.28 -17.23
N TYR A 261 -11.47 -12.36 -18.11
CA TYR A 261 -11.45 -12.60 -19.56
C TYR A 261 -10.04 -12.95 -20.06
N TYR A 262 -9.04 -12.15 -19.66
CA TYR A 262 -7.64 -12.40 -20.02
C TYR A 262 -7.17 -13.79 -19.52
N ASN A 263 -7.54 -14.16 -18.29
CA ASN A 263 -7.13 -15.40 -17.66
C ASN A 263 -7.82 -16.65 -18.22
N GLU A 264 -9.10 -16.56 -18.57
CA GLU A 264 -9.97 -17.70 -18.86
C GLU A 264 -10.35 -17.84 -20.34
N ILE A 265 -10.43 -16.74 -21.07
CA ILE A 265 -10.96 -16.69 -22.44
C ILE A 265 -9.87 -16.38 -23.47
N ALA A 266 -9.01 -15.38 -23.24
CA ALA A 266 -8.11 -14.86 -24.27
C ALA A 266 -7.22 -15.94 -24.93
N TYR A 267 -6.73 -16.94 -24.16
CA TYR A 267 -5.91 -18.03 -24.73
C TYR A 267 -6.68 -18.97 -25.67
N ARG A 268 -8.02 -18.96 -25.65
CA ARG A 268 -8.87 -19.77 -26.53
C ARG A 268 -9.14 -19.07 -27.86
N VAL A 269 -9.07 -17.74 -27.88
CA VAL A 269 -9.32 -16.91 -29.08
C VAL A 269 -8.10 -16.98 -30.02
N PRO A 270 -8.24 -17.46 -31.27
CA PRO A 270 -7.13 -17.57 -32.23
C PRO A 270 -6.38 -16.25 -32.48
N GLU A 271 -7.11 -15.15 -32.62
CA GLU A 271 -6.62 -13.82 -32.91
C GLU A 271 -5.85 -13.27 -31.70
N ALA A 272 -6.39 -13.42 -30.49
CA ALA A 272 -5.71 -13.03 -29.25
C ALA A 272 -4.39 -13.79 -29.06
N ARG A 273 -4.36 -15.09 -29.39
CA ARG A 273 -3.12 -15.88 -29.41
C ARG A 273 -2.12 -15.38 -30.44
N ALA A 274 -2.59 -14.94 -31.61
CA ALA A 274 -1.72 -14.40 -32.65
C ALA A 274 -1.11 -13.06 -32.21
N LEU A 275 -1.92 -12.16 -31.65
CA LEU A 275 -1.48 -10.90 -31.05
C LEU A 275 -0.49 -11.14 -29.90
N ALA A 276 -0.81 -12.05 -28.97
CA ALA A 276 0.09 -12.35 -27.86
C ALA A 276 1.45 -12.87 -28.35
N ARG A 277 1.48 -13.71 -29.39
CA ARG A 277 2.74 -14.15 -30.01
C ARG A 277 3.53 -13.01 -30.64
N SER A 278 2.88 -12.07 -31.34
CA SER A 278 3.59 -10.96 -31.99
C SER A 278 4.25 -10.02 -30.97
N ILE A 279 3.62 -9.81 -29.81
CA ILE A 279 4.15 -8.97 -28.72
C ILE A 279 4.96 -9.75 -27.66
N LYS A 280 5.26 -11.04 -27.92
CA LYS A 280 5.94 -11.97 -26.97
C LYS A 280 5.30 -11.99 -25.57
N LEU A 281 3.97 -11.99 -25.52
CA LEU A 281 3.17 -12.14 -24.31
C LEU A 281 2.75 -13.61 -24.17
N THR A 282 2.92 -14.17 -22.97
CA THR A 282 2.43 -15.52 -22.66
C THR A 282 1.02 -15.43 -22.10
N LEU A 283 0.06 -16.02 -22.80
CA LEU A 283 -1.32 -16.07 -22.32
C LEU A 283 -1.48 -17.17 -21.24
N PRO A 284 -2.14 -16.86 -20.12
CA PRO A 284 -2.46 -17.83 -19.08
C PRO A 284 -3.46 -18.87 -19.62
N LYS A 285 -3.34 -20.12 -19.16
CA LYS A 285 -4.26 -21.22 -19.51
C LYS A 285 -5.26 -21.49 -18.38
N GLY A 286 -5.87 -20.44 -17.82
CA GLY A 286 -6.79 -20.54 -16.68
C GLY A 286 -6.15 -20.63 -15.29
N GLN A 287 -4.82 -20.53 -15.17
CA GLN A 287 -4.09 -20.49 -13.89
C GLN A 287 -3.22 -19.23 -13.75
N GLY A 288 -3.65 -18.13 -14.39
CA GLY A 288 -2.91 -16.86 -14.37
C GLY A 288 -3.05 -16.11 -13.06
N SER A 289 -2.07 -15.27 -12.75
CA SER A 289 -2.25 -14.22 -11.74
C SER A 289 -3.32 -13.24 -12.23
N ASN A 290 -4.12 -12.67 -11.33
CA ASN A 290 -5.15 -11.67 -11.67
C ASN A 290 -4.57 -10.31 -12.11
N ASN A 291 -3.32 -10.27 -12.56
CA ASN A 291 -2.60 -9.05 -12.86
C ASN A 291 -2.66 -8.71 -14.36
N VAL A 292 -3.45 -7.69 -14.71
CA VAL A 292 -3.55 -7.15 -16.08
C VAL A 292 -2.46 -6.13 -16.43
N ILE A 293 -1.63 -5.72 -15.48
CA ILE A 293 -0.62 -4.66 -15.70
C ILE A 293 0.42 -5.09 -16.73
N GLN A 294 0.99 -6.29 -16.59
CA GLN A 294 2.01 -6.78 -17.52
C GLN A 294 1.49 -6.90 -18.97
N PRO A 295 0.34 -7.54 -19.26
CA PRO A 295 -0.16 -7.63 -20.63
C PRO A 295 -0.57 -6.27 -21.20
N LEU A 296 -1.20 -5.38 -20.41
CA LEU A 296 -1.51 -4.01 -20.85
C LEU A 296 -0.22 -3.27 -21.22
N ARG A 297 0.77 -3.29 -20.33
CA ARG A 297 2.07 -2.65 -20.55
C ARG A 297 2.77 -3.17 -21.79
N ARG A 298 2.66 -4.46 -22.06
CA ARG A 298 3.23 -5.07 -23.27
C ARG A 298 2.63 -4.50 -24.54
N LEU A 299 1.29 -4.37 -24.61
CA LEU A 299 0.60 -3.74 -25.74
C LEU A 299 1.04 -2.29 -25.93
N VAL A 300 1.15 -1.53 -24.83
CA VAL A 300 1.53 -0.13 -24.89
C VAL A 300 2.95 0.06 -25.42
N ILE A 301 3.92 -0.73 -24.95
CA ILE A 301 5.32 -0.62 -25.37
C ILE A 301 5.52 -1.00 -26.84
N THR A 302 4.75 -1.97 -27.35
CA THR A 302 4.81 -2.37 -28.76
C THR A 302 3.95 -1.48 -29.66
N GLY A 303 3.16 -0.56 -29.09
CA GLY A 303 2.23 0.29 -29.84
C GLY A 303 0.99 -0.44 -30.36
N GLU A 304 0.68 -1.61 -29.79
CA GLU A 304 -0.43 -2.48 -30.17
C GLU A 304 -1.66 -2.28 -29.27
N ASP A 305 -1.70 -1.21 -28.47
CA ASP A 305 -2.79 -0.91 -27.54
C ASP A 305 -3.97 -0.18 -28.21
N THR A 306 -4.45 -0.71 -29.34
CA THR A 306 -5.67 -0.22 -29.98
C THR A 306 -6.91 -0.69 -29.21
N PRO A 307 -8.07 0.00 -29.31
CA PRO A 307 -9.30 -0.45 -28.67
C PRO A 307 -9.68 -1.89 -29.03
N GLU A 308 -9.45 -2.30 -30.27
CA GLU A 308 -9.75 -3.64 -30.78
C GLU A 308 -8.84 -4.70 -30.15
N ASN A 309 -7.54 -4.41 -30.04
CA ASN A 309 -6.58 -5.30 -29.40
C ASN A 309 -6.79 -5.40 -27.89
N LEU A 310 -7.21 -4.30 -27.24
CA LEU A 310 -7.57 -4.29 -25.83
C LEU A 310 -8.83 -5.12 -25.59
N GLU A 311 -9.87 -4.94 -26.39
CA GLU A 311 -11.08 -5.77 -26.34
C GLU A 311 -10.79 -7.25 -26.63
N LEU A 312 -9.88 -7.52 -27.55
CA LEU A 312 -9.48 -8.88 -27.91
C LEU A 312 -8.79 -9.64 -26.75
N LEU A 313 -7.99 -8.95 -25.93
CA LEU A 313 -7.26 -9.57 -24.81
C LEU A 313 -7.99 -9.47 -23.47
N PHE A 314 -8.79 -8.43 -23.26
CA PHE A 314 -9.42 -8.12 -21.97
C PHE A 314 -10.96 -8.14 -22.04
N GLY A 315 -11.53 -8.50 -23.18
CA GLY A 315 -12.97 -8.61 -23.36
C GLY A 315 -13.66 -7.28 -23.63
N PRO A 316 -14.97 -7.31 -23.96
CA PRO A 316 -15.74 -6.12 -24.34
C PRO A 316 -15.83 -5.07 -23.23
N ASN A 317 -15.77 -5.50 -21.97
CA ASN A 317 -15.90 -4.64 -20.79
C ASN A 317 -14.54 -4.18 -20.22
N TRP A 318 -13.51 -4.12 -21.07
CA TRP A 318 -12.17 -3.73 -20.60
C TRP A 318 -12.13 -2.25 -20.19
N LYS A 319 -12.98 -1.40 -20.77
CA LYS A 319 -12.98 0.04 -20.49
C LYS A 319 -13.42 0.32 -19.05
N GLU A 320 -14.41 -0.42 -18.55
CA GLU A 320 -14.94 -0.25 -17.20
C GLU A 320 -13.92 -0.66 -16.13
N SER A 321 -13.12 -1.70 -16.42
CA SER A 321 -12.25 -2.32 -15.42
C SER A 321 -10.77 -1.97 -15.56
N SER A 322 -10.31 -1.59 -16.76
CA SER A 322 -8.88 -1.45 -17.06
C SER A 322 -8.50 -0.14 -17.76
N SER A 323 -9.45 0.76 -18.09
CA SER A 323 -9.14 2.01 -18.79
C SER A 323 -8.18 2.92 -18.02
N GLN A 324 -8.40 3.10 -16.72
CA GLN A 324 -7.55 3.94 -15.87
C GLN A 324 -6.13 3.36 -15.77
N VAL A 325 -6.02 2.04 -15.62
CA VAL A 325 -4.72 1.33 -15.57
C VAL A 325 -3.99 1.47 -16.91
N HIS A 326 -4.71 1.30 -18.02
CA HIS A 326 -4.17 1.52 -19.37
C HIS A 326 -3.65 2.95 -19.54
N GLU A 327 -4.46 3.97 -19.23
CA GLU A 327 -4.06 5.37 -19.34
C GLU A 327 -2.81 5.69 -18.51
N ARG A 328 -2.73 5.18 -17.27
CA ARG A 328 -1.55 5.34 -16.42
C ARG A 328 -0.31 4.73 -17.08
N ILE A 329 -0.40 3.48 -17.53
CA ILE A 329 0.69 2.78 -18.21
C ILE A 329 1.12 3.55 -19.46
N ARG A 330 0.19 4.18 -20.20
CA ARG A 330 0.52 5.02 -21.36
C ARG A 330 1.40 6.19 -20.99
N LEU A 331 1.00 6.95 -19.99
CA LEU A 331 1.76 8.12 -19.54
C LEU A 331 3.15 7.70 -19.09
N GLU A 332 3.28 6.62 -18.31
CA GLU A 332 4.58 6.11 -17.87
C GLU A 332 5.51 5.69 -19.01
N VAL A 333 4.98 4.95 -19.99
CA VAL A 333 5.76 4.50 -21.17
C VAL A 333 6.21 5.69 -22.01
N ILE A 334 5.37 6.72 -22.17
CA ILE A 334 5.72 7.95 -22.89
C ILE A 334 6.75 8.79 -22.10
N LEU A 335 6.59 8.88 -20.79
CA LEU A 335 7.50 9.63 -19.91
C LEU A 335 8.91 9.05 -19.92
N ARG A 336 9.04 7.72 -20.07
CA ARG A 336 10.30 6.96 -20.01
C ARG A 336 11.03 7.24 -18.69
N PRO A 337 10.60 6.61 -17.58
CA PRO A 337 11.21 6.86 -16.28
C PRO A 337 12.73 6.65 -16.34
N PRO A 338 13.52 7.48 -15.63
CA PRO A 338 14.99 7.40 -15.65
C PRO A 338 15.43 6.04 -15.08
N ARG A 339 16.61 5.57 -15.51
CA ARG A 339 17.11 4.21 -15.19
C ARG A 339 17.26 3.98 -13.68
N GLU A 340 17.46 5.06 -12.96
CA GLU A 340 17.69 5.13 -11.53
C GLU A 340 16.39 5.14 -10.71
N SER A 341 15.22 5.25 -11.36
CA SER A 341 13.93 5.29 -10.68
C SER A 341 13.39 3.91 -10.30
N ILE A 342 12.60 3.85 -9.22
CA ILE A 342 11.86 2.65 -8.80
C ILE A 342 10.98 2.14 -9.93
N SER A 343 10.25 3.02 -10.60
CA SER A 343 9.39 2.67 -11.73
C SER A 343 10.17 1.98 -12.84
N TYR A 344 11.37 2.45 -13.18
CA TYR A 344 12.22 1.77 -14.15
C TYR A 344 12.59 0.36 -13.70
N GLY A 345 13.01 0.15 -12.45
CA GLY A 345 13.37 -1.17 -11.93
C GLY A 345 12.18 -2.16 -11.87
N ILE A 346 10.99 -1.67 -11.50
CA ILE A 346 9.74 -2.46 -11.54
C ILE A 346 9.45 -2.89 -12.98
N TYR A 347 9.49 -1.93 -13.91
CA TYR A 347 9.09 -2.16 -15.27
C TYR A 347 10.12 -2.90 -16.11
N ALA A 348 11.43 -2.75 -15.85
CA ALA A 348 12.47 -3.46 -16.58
C ALA A 348 12.29 -4.99 -16.52
N ARG A 349 11.86 -5.52 -15.37
CA ARG A 349 11.52 -6.95 -15.22
C ARG A 349 10.24 -7.32 -15.95
N MET A 350 9.21 -6.48 -15.92
CA MET A 350 7.96 -6.72 -16.67
C MET A 350 8.17 -6.65 -18.19
N ASP A 351 9.08 -5.79 -18.61
CA ASP A 351 9.42 -5.48 -20.00
C ASP A 351 10.50 -6.43 -20.54
N GLU A 352 11.03 -7.35 -19.71
CA GLU A 352 11.99 -8.35 -20.13
C GLU A 352 11.42 -9.21 -21.28
N GLY A 353 12.23 -9.41 -22.32
CA GLY A 353 11.83 -10.14 -23.52
C GLY A 353 10.84 -9.41 -24.43
N THR A 354 10.48 -8.15 -24.16
CA THR A 354 9.64 -7.35 -25.07
C THR A 354 10.30 -7.23 -26.45
N PRO A 355 9.52 -7.25 -27.55
CA PRO A 355 10.02 -6.83 -28.87
C PRO A 355 10.54 -5.39 -28.89
N ALA A 356 10.81 -4.87 -30.09
CA ALA A 356 11.24 -3.48 -30.26
C ALA A 356 10.32 -2.49 -29.53
N TRP A 357 10.90 -1.60 -28.73
CA TRP A 357 10.19 -0.54 -28.03
C TRP A 357 9.66 0.48 -29.05
N SER A 358 8.37 0.42 -29.35
CA SER A 358 7.71 1.22 -30.39
C SER A 358 6.30 1.66 -29.96
N PRO A 359 6.16 2.38 -28.82
CA PRO A 359 4.84 2.86 -28.41
C PRO A 359 4.26 3.81 -29.46
N ARG A 360 2.95 3.73 -29.73
CA ARG A 360 2.30 4.71 -30.62
C ARG A 360 2.53 6.13 -30.10
N ALA A 361 2.54 7.09 -31.03
CA ALA A 361 2.65 8.49 -30.69
C ALA A 361 1.59 8.90 -29.66
N ALA A 362 2.01 9.76 -28.72
CA ALA A 362 1.10 10.36 -27.76
C ALA A 362 0.05 11.19 -28.51
N ASN A 363 -1.23 11.08 -28.17
CA ASN A 363 -2.28 11.97 -28.65
C ASN A 363 -2.19 13.34 -27.95
N ASP A 364 -3.05 14.31 -28.33
CA ASP A 364 -2.97 15.67 -27.77
C ASP A 364 -3.21 15.73 -26.25
N ALA A 365 -4.11 14.90 -25.72
CA ALA A 365 -4.37 14.84 -24.28
C ALA A 365 -3.16 14.25 -23.53
N GLU A 366 -2.61 13.13 -24.01
CA GLU A 366 -1.40 12.51 -23.48
C GLU A 366 -0.21 13.47 -23.54
N ARG A 367 -0.03 14.20 -24.66
CA ARG A 367 1.03 15.23 -24.82
C ARG A 367 0.92 16.33 -23.78
N ARG A 368 -0.29 16.84 -23.51
CA ARG A 368 -0.52 17.86 -22.47
C ARG A 368 -0.13 17.31 -21.10
N LYS A 369 -0.64 16.13 -20.71
CA LYS A 369 -0.33 15.50 -19.42
C LYS A 369 1.18 15.27 -19.25
N VAL A 370 1.85 14.71 -20.26
CA VAL A 370 3.30 14.46 -20.24
C VAL A 370 4.08 15.77 -20.10
N ARG A 371 3.65 16.83 -20.79
CA ARG A 371 4.26 18.16 -20.65
C ARG A 371 4.12 18.68 -19.23
N THR A 372 2.92 18.64 -18.66
CA THR A 372 2.68 19.07 -17.28
C THR A 372 3.57 18.32 -16.30
N ILE A 373 3.66 16.99 -16.42
CA ILE A 373 4.51 16.16 -15.54
C ILE A 373 5.98 16.56 -15.68
N ARG A 374 6.47 16.84 -16.90
CA ARG A 374 7.85 17.27 -17.11
C ARG A 374 8.13 18.67 -16.57
N ASP A 375 7.19 19.60 -16.70
CA ASP A 375 7.31 20.95 -16.18
C ASP A 375 7.37 20.92 -14.63
N ILE A 376 6.52 20.10 -14.02
CA ILE A 376 6.52 19.80 -12.59
C ILE A 376 7.88 19.22 -12.17
N GLN A 377 8.37 18.18 -12.87
CA GLN A 377 9.70 17.58 -12.65
C GLN A 377 10.85 18.58 -12.76
N PHE A 378 10.77 19.51 -13.70
CA PHE A 378 11.75 20.56 -13.87
C PHE A 378 11.75 21.53 -12.69
N ILE A 379 10.58 21.97 -12.23
CA ILE A 379 10.46 22.93 -11.12
C ILE A 379 11.02 22.34 -9.83
N ALA A 380 10.62 21.11 -9.49
CA ALA A 380 11.07 20.46 -8.27
C ALA A 380 12.59 20.29 -8.26
N ARG A 381 13.17 19.81 -9.37
CA ARG A 381 14.63 19.61 -9.50
C ARG A 381 15.42 20.90 -9.31
N ASN A 382 14.90 22.03 -9.78
CA ASN A 382 15.60 23.32 -9.70
C ASN A 382 15.30 24.11 -8.42
N ASN A 383 14.34 23.68 -7.61
CA ASN A 383 13.94 24.37 -6.38
C ASN A 383 13.79 23.41 -5.20
N PRO A 384 14.85 22.67 -4.83
CA PRO A 384 14.77 21.76 -3.69
C PRO A 384 14.41 22.54 -2.41
N GLY A 385 13.39 22.06 -1.68
CA GLY A 385 12.96 22.63 -0.41
C GLY A 385 12.11 23.91 -0.49
N LYS A 386 11.63 24.31 -1.68
CA LYS A 386 10.63 25.39 -1.81
C LYS A 386 9.27 24.82 -2.12
N ASP A 387 8.24 25.44 -1.54
CA ASP A 387 6.85 25.15 -1.89
C ASP A 387 6.64 25.37 -3.41
N ILE A 388 6.28 24.29 -4.09
CA ILE A 388 6.07 24.28 -5.55
C ILE A 388 4.83 25.07 -5.94
N GLN A 389 3.84 25.23 -5.05
CA GLN A 389 2.60 25.93 -5.37
C GLN A 389 2.82 27.37 -5.83
N HIS A 390 3.73 28.07 -5.17
CA HIS A 390 4.07 29.44 -5.54
C HIS A 390 4.99 29.54 -6.76
N SER A 391 5.57 28.41 -7.18
CA SER A 391 6.57 28.33 -8.24
C SER A 391 6.03 27.76 -9.54
N LEU A 392 4.78 27.27 -9.58
CA LEU A 392 4.11 26.83 -10.81
C LEU A 392 3.77 28.07 -11.66
N PRO A 393 4.45 28.29 -12.79
CA PRO A 393 4.09 29.32 -13.75
C PRO A 393 2.65 29.11 -14.24
N ASN A 394 2.03 30.21 -14.65
CA ASN A 394 0.74 30.23 -15.33
C ASN A 394 0.87 29.58 -16.72
N PHE A 395 1.07 28.27 -16.77
CA PHE A 395 1.34 27.47 -17.97
C PHE A 395 0.07 27.22 -18.82
N GLY A 396 -0.99 27.98 -18.57
CA GLY A 396 -2.27 27.84 -19.27
C GLY A 396 -3.11 26.65 -18.80
N TYR A 397 -2.76 26.03 -17.67
CA TYR A 397 -3.62 25.08 -16.98
C TYR A 397 -4.47 25.82 -15.95
N SER A 398 -5.74 25.46 -15.83
CA SER A 398 -6.53 25.95 -14.69
C SER A 398 -6.00 25.34 -13.39
N GLU A 399 -6.20 26.04 -12.27
CA GLU A 399 -5.89 25.49 -10.94
C GLU A 399 -6.57 24.13 -10.74
N ASP A 400 -7.80 23.97 -11.22
CA ASP A 400 -8.54 22.70 -11.15
C ASP A 400 -7.88 21.57 -11.94
N GLU A 401 -7.27 21.86 -13.10
CA GLU A 401 -6.55 20.86 -13.91
C GLU A 401 -5.24 20.42 -13.22
N LEU A 402 -4.51 21.37 -12.62
CA LEU A 402 -3.32 21.06 -11.84
C LEU A 402 -3.68 20.25 -10.58
N GLN A 403 -4.71 20.67 -9.85
CA GLN A 403 -5.20 19.95 -8.69
C GLN A 403 -5.77 18.58 -9.07
N ALA A 404 -6.42 18.42 -10.23
CA ALA A 404 -6.88 17.12 -10.71
C ALA A 404 -5.72 16.20 -11.11
N LEU A 405 -4.66 16.74 -11.70
CA LEU A 405 -3.45 15.97 -12.03
C LEU A 405 -2.66 15.57 -10.79
N LEU A 406 -2.48 16.49 -9.84
CA LEU A 406 -1.85 16.21 -8.56
C LEU A 406 -2.68 15.20 -7.76
N ARG A 407 -4.00 15.36 -7.68
CA ARG A 407 -4.91 14.38 -7.05
C ARG A 407 -4.87 13.02 -7.75
N SER A 408 -4.91 12.98 -9.08
CA SER A 408 -4.81 11.74 -9.86
C SER A 408 -3.47 11.04 -9.65
N TRP A 409 -2.39 11.80 -9.45
CA TRP A 409 -1.07 11.25 -9.15
C TRP A 409 -0.98 10.75 -7.70
N ASN A 410 -1.47 11.53 -6.73
CA ASN A 410 -1.56 11.19 -5.31
C ASN A 410 -2.42 9.94 -5.02
N GLN A 411 -3.60 9.87 -5.65
CA GLN A 411 -4.53 8.73 -5.52
C GLN A 411 -3.95 7.42 -6.06
N ASN A 412 -2.98 7.49 -6.98
CA ASN A 412 -2.42 6.31 -7.64
C ASN A 412 -0.99 5.95 -7.20
N SER A 413 -0.26 6.86 -6.55
CA SER A 413 0.92 6.54 -5.74
C SER A 413 0.53 5.94 -4.38
N GLY A 414 -0.73 6.05 -3.98
CA GLY A 414 -1.21 5.64 -2.67
C GLY A 414 -0.68 6.56 -1.57
N ILE A 415 -0.45 7.84 -1.91
CA ILE A 415 0.02 8.89 -1.00
C ILE A 415 -0.89 10.09 -1.19
N GLU A 416 -1.74 10.40 -0.21
CA GLU A 416 -2.40 11.71 -0.15
C GLU A 416 -1.35 12.76 0.23
N LEU A 417 -0.63 13.29 -0.77
CA LEU A 417 0.37 14.32 -0.55
C LEU A 417 -0.34 15.64 -0.22
N ASP A 418 -0.05 16.19 0.96
CA ASP A 418 -0.34 17.60 1.22
C ASP A 418 0.52 18.49 0.30
N ARG A 419 0.13 19.77 0.23
CA ARG A 419 0.75 20.85 -0.56
C ARG A 419 2.29 20.84 -0.52
N GLU A 420 2.92 20.50 0.60
CA GLU A 420 4.39 20.41 0.75
C GLU A 420 4.98 19.10 0.18
N SER A 421 4.24 17.99 0.23
CA SER A 421 4.74 16.64 -0.10
C SER A 421 4.75 16.36 -1.61
N VAL A 422 3.94 17.09 -2.38
CA VAL A 422 3.99 17.07 -3.85
C VAL A 422 5.40 17.42 -4.34
N ALA A 423 6.11 18.33 -3.66
CA ALA A 423 7.45 18.76 -4.06
C ALA A 423 8.53 17.68 -3.89
N GLU A 424 8.39 16.83 -2.88
CA GLU A 424 9.34 15.74 -2.61
C GLU A 424 9.09 14.53 -3.51
N ALA A 425 7.83 14.15 -3.79
CA ALA A 425 7.52 13.05 -4.71
C ALA A 425 8.00 13.30 -6.16
N ILE A 426 8.16 14.56 -6.54
CA ILE A 426 8.72 14.96 -7.83
C ILE A 426 10.26 14.87 -7.85
N LEU A 427 10.91 15.01 -6.68
CA LEU A 427 12.35 14.84 -6.50
C LEU A 427 12.76 13.36 -6.40
N GLU A 428 11.90 12.50 -5.85
CA GLU A 428 12.18 11.08 -5.55
C GLU A 428 12.22 10.11 -6.75
N SER A 429 12.35 10.60 -7.99
CA SER A 429 12.60 9.74 -9.16
C SER A 429 14.00 9.08 -9.21
N ASN A 430 14.76 9.09 -8.11
CA ASN A 430 16.07 8.45 -7.99
C ASN A 430 16.16 7.59 -6.72
N ALA A 431 16.54 6.32 -6.92
CA ALA A 431 17.02 5.31 -5.95
C ALA A 431 16.00 4.35 -5.29
N THR A 432 16.51 3.20 -4.82
CA THR A 432 16.13 1.80 -5.14
C THR A 432 15.62 0.90 -4.00
N ASP A 433 14.83 -0.13 -4.37
CA ASP A 433 14.63 -1.47 -3.72
C ASP A 433 13.53 -1.75 -2.67
N HIS A 434 12.94 -2.95 -2.84
CA HIS A 434 11.62 -3.45 -2.44
C HIS A 434 11.38 -3.78 -0.95
N TRP A 435 10.15 -3.48 -0.48
CA TRP A 435 9.49 -4.16 0.64
C TRP A 435 7.98 -4.34 0.40
N ARG A 436 7.41 -5.51 0.73
CA ARG A 436 5.98 -5.73 0.96
C ARG A 436 5.79 -6.20 2.41
N CYS A 437 4.75 -5.68 3.06
CA CYS A 437 4.44 -5.92 4.46
C CYS A 437 4.31 -7.42 4.80
N HIS A 438 5.01 -7.84 5.85
CA HIS A 438 4.72 -9.08 6.57
C HIS A 438 4.09 -8.73 7.90
N VAL A 439 2.92 -9.30 8.19
CA VAL A 439 2.37 -9.33 9.54
C VAL A 439 2.74 -10.70 10.10
N VAL A 440 3.85 -10.77 10.84
CA VAL A 440 4.23 -11.98 11.59
C VAL A 440 3.47 -11.93 12.91
N LEU A 441 2.36 -12.67 12.98
CA LEU A 441 1.66 -12.97 14.23
C LEU A 441 2.29 -14.19 14.92
#